data_AF-A0A1U9XR37-F1
#
_entry.id   AF-A0A1U9XR37-F1
#
_cell.length_a   1.000
_cell.length_b   1.000
_cell.length_c   1.000
_cell.angle_alpha   90.00
_cell.angle_beta   90.00
_cell.angle_gamma   90.00
#
_symmetry.space_group_name_H-M   'P 1'
#
loop_
_entity.id
_entity.type
_entity.pdbx_description
1 polymer ?
#
loop_
_entity_poly.entity_id
_entity_poly.type
_entity_poly.pdbx_seq_one_letter_code
_entity_poly.pdbx_strand_id
1 'polypeptide(L)'
;GMDVSEWDPSMDKYITVKYDKTTAIEAKALNKEALQAEVGLPVDGKIPLVAFVGRLEEQKGPDVMAAAIPKLMEENVQIILLGTGKKKFERMFQSAEEKYPGKVRAVVKFNAPLAHQIMAGADLLTVTSRFEPCGLIQLQGMRYGTPCVCASTGGLVDTIIE
;
A
#
# COMPACT_ATOMS: atom_id res chain seq x y z
N GLY A 1 1.73 19.73 4.77
CA GLY A 1 2.73 18.82 5.39
C GLY A 1 2.02 17.62 5.97
N MET A 2 2.77 16.59 6.34
CA MET A 2 2.27 15.38 7.01
C MET A 2 2.53 15.48 8.52
N ASP A 3 1.64 14.94 9.35
CA ASP A 3 1.89 14.82 10.80
C ASP A 3 2.97 13.75 11.04
N VAL A 4 4.18 14.21 11.32
CA VAL A 4 5.35 13.34 11.54
C VAL A 4 5.36 12.68 12.91
N SER A 5 4.46 13.06 13.81
CA SER A 5 4.30 12.42 15.12
C SER A 5 3.33 11.23 15.05
N GLU A 6 2.32 11.34 14.19
CA GLU A 6 1.42 10.23 13.86
C GLU A 6 2.15 9.19 12.99
N TRP A 7 2.88 9.65 11.98
CA TRP A 7 3.59 8.83 11.00
C TRP A 7 5.09 8.79 11.28
N ASP A 8 5.49 8.00 12.28
CA ASP A 8 6.90 7.81 12.65
C ASP A 8 7.25 6.33 12.85
N PRO A 9 7.99 5.68 11.92
CA PRO A 9 8.35 4.27 12.06
C PRO A 9 9.19 3.96 13.31
N SER A 10 9.80 4.96 13.95
CA SER A 10 10.58 4.76 15.18
C SER A 10 9.71 4.73 16.45
N MET A 11 8.47 5.24 16.38
CA MET A 11 7.57 5.39 17.53
C MET A 11 6.20 4.76 17.33
N ASP A 12 5.85 4.39 16.09
CA ASP A 12 4.55 3.87 15.69
C ASP A 12 4.16 2.59 16.46
N LYS A 13 2.98 2.64 17.09
CA LYS A 13 2.45 1.57 17.93
C LYS A 13 1.70 0.48 17.15
N TYR A 14 1.40 0.70 15.87
CA TYR A 14 0.62 -0.22 15.06
C TYR A 14 1.50 -1.23 14.28
N ILE A 15 2.78 -0.92 14.13
CA ILE A 15 3.73 -1.76 13.39
C ILE A 15 4.44 -2.74 14.34
N THR A 16 4.79 -3.91 13.82
CA THR A 16 5.38 -5.01 14.60
C THR A 16 6.79 -4.68 15.07
N VAL A 17 7.59 -4.10 14.17
CA VAL A 17 8.98 -3.72 14.46
C VAL A 17 9.17 -2.27 14.11
N LYS A 18 9.55 -1.46 15.10
CA LYS A 18 9.92 -0.06 14.91
C LYS A 18 11.31 0.05 14.33
N TYR A 19 11.58 1.11 13.56
CA TYR A 19 12.86 1.29 12.90
C TYR A 19 13.17 2.75 12.58
N ASP A 20 14.43 2.99 12.29
CA ASP A 20 14.93 4.20 11.67
C ASP A 20 15.61 3.87 10.33
N LYS A 21 16.31 4.85 9.74
CA LYS A 21 16.98 4.66 8.45
C LYS A 21 18.09 3.60 8.46
N THR A 22 18.66 3.30 9.62
CA THR A 22 19.78 2.35 9.77
C THR A 22 19.31 0.90 9.88
N THR A 23 18.11 0.68 10.43
CA THR A 23 17.52 -0.65 10.64
C THR A 23 16.36 -0.98 9.71
N ALA A 24 16.01 -0.05 8.80
CA ALA A 24 14.85 -0.15 7.93
C ALA A 24 14.77 -1.46 7.15
N ILE A 25 15.87 -1.95 6.57
CA ILE A 25 15.85 -3.15 5.71
C ILE A 25 15.37 -4.38 6.49
N GLU A 26 15.96 -4.65 7.65
CA GLU A 26 15.63 -5.81 8.49
C GLU A 26 14.23 -5.68 9.09
N ALA A 27 13.90 -4.50 9.61
CA ALA A 27 12.61 -4.26 10.24
C ALA A 27 11.44 -4.31 9.24
N LYS A 28 11.62 -3.80 8.01
CA LYS A 28 10.58 -3.88 6.98
C LYS A 28 10.32 -5.32 6.55
N ALA A 29 11.34 -6.18 6.50
CA ALA A 29 11.14 -7.61 6.23
C ALA A 29 10.25 -8.27 7.30
N LEU A 30 10.51 -8.00 8.58
CA LEU A 30 9.69 -8.51 9.70
C LEU A 30 8.27 -7.94 9.68
N ASN A 31 8.11 -6.64 9.39
CA ASN A 31 6.79 -6.03 9.24
C ASN A 31 6.02 -6.60 8.03
N LYS A 32 6.71 -6.97 6.94
CA LYS A 32 6.08 -7.61 5.77
C LYS A 32 5.50 -8.98 6.12
N GLU A 33 6.28 -9.81 6.80
CA GLU A 33 5.82 -11.15 7.22
C GLU A 33 4.63 -11.06 8.18
N ALA A 34 4.68 -10.11 9.12
CA ALA A 34 3.56 -9.84 10.03
C ALA A 34 2.32 -9.34 9.28
N LEU A 35 2.49 -8.46 8.28
CA LEU A 35 1.40 -7.97 7.44
C LEU A 35 0.79 -9.11 6.59
N GLN A 36 1.61 -9.97 5.99
CA GLN A 36 1.15 -11.15 5.26
C GLN A 36 0.30 -12.05 6.16
N ALA A 37 0.76 -12.32 7.39
CA ALA A 37 0.02 -13.11 8.37
C ALA A 37 -1.31 -12.45 8.77
N GLU A 38 -1.29 -11.17 9.14
CA GLU A 38 -2.48 -10.40 9.55
C GLU A 38 -3.56 -10.41 8.47
N VAL A 39 -3.14 -10.27 7.21
CA VAL A 39 -4.06 -10.24 6.09
C VAL A 39 -4.25 -11.62 5.45
N GLY A 40 -3.77 -12.71 6.05
CA GLY A 40 -3.98 -14.09 5.58
C GLY A 40 -3.45 -14.38 4.17
N LEU A 41 -2.36 -13.73 3.77
CA LEU A 41 -1.56 -14.11 2.61
C LEU A 41 -0.48 -15.12 3.03
N PRO A 42 0.09 -15.91 2.10
CA PRO A 42 1.27 -16.72 2.37
C PRO A 42 2.41 -15.86 2.94
N VAL A 43 2.96 -16.28 4.08
CA VAL A 43 4.06 -15.60 4.75
C VAL A 43 5.37 -16.02 4.10
N ASP A 44 5.96 -15.10 3.34
CA ASP A 44 7.27 -15.24 2.71
C ASP A 44 7.84 -13.84 2.42
N GLY A 45 8.84 -13.44 3.20
CA GLY A 45 9.50 -12.13 3.08
C GLY A 45 10.17 -11.89 1.72
N LYS A 46 10.40 -12.94 0.92
CA LYS A 46 11.00 -12.85 -0.43
C LYS A 46 10.00 -12.48 -1.52
N ILE A 47 8.70 -12.67 -1.29
CA ILE A 47 7.67 -12.30 -2.26
C ILE A 47 7.49 -10.77 -2.21
N PRO A 48 7.65 -10.05 -3.34
CA PRO A 48 7.37 -8.62 -3.38
C PRO A 48 5.91 -8.33 -3.07
N LEU A 49 5.68 -7.35 -2.19
CA LEU A 49 4.37 -6.92 -1.74
C LEU A 49 4.05 -5.51 -2.24
N VAL A 50 3.06 -5.42 -3.11
CA VAL A 50 2.53 -4.17 -3.67
C VAL A 50 1.29 -3.74 -2.90
N ALA A 51 1.19 -2.47 -2.55
CA ALA A 51 0.06 -1.94 -1.81
C ALA A 51 -0.67 -0.84 -2.59
N PHE A 52 -1.99 -0.79 -2.43
CA PHE A 52 -2.83 0.37 -2.74
C PHE A 52 -3.56 0.77 -1.47
N VAL A 53 -3.51 2.06 -1.11
CA VAL A 53 -4.24 2.60 0.04
C VAL A 53 -4.92 3.90 -0.36
N GLY A 54 -6.25 3.95 -0.29
CA GLY A 54 -6.95 5.19 -0.59
C GLY A 54 -8.47 5.07 -0.69
N ARG A 55 -9.12 6.23 -0.85
CA ARG A 55 -10.56 6.30 -1.13
C ARG A 55 -10.84 5.65 -2.49
N LEU A 56 -11.90 4.86 -2.57
CA LEU A 56 -12.30 4.20 -3.81
C LEU A 56 -13.22 5.13 -4.61
N GLU A 57 -12.57 6.07 -5.28
CA GLU A 57 -13.17 7.07 -6.17
C GLU A 57 -12.36 7.17 -7.46
N GLU A 58 -12.97 7.66 -8.54
CA GLU A 58 -12.31 7.84 -9.84
C GLU A 58 -11.02 8.66 -9.72
N GLN A 59 -11.01 9.67 -8.83
CA GLN A 59 -9.82 10.46 -8.55
C GLN A 59 -8.59 9.59 -8.21
N LYS A 60 -8.77 8.51 -7.46
CA LYS A 60 -7.68 7.65 -6.95
C LYS A 60 -7.34 6.49 -7.86
N GLY A 61 -8.03 6.35 -8.99
CA GLY A 61 -7.77 5.30 -9.98
C GLY A 61 -7.81 3.85 -9.48
N PRO A 62 -8.77 3.43 -8.62
CA PRO A 62 -8.89 2.04 -8.21
C PRO A 62 -9.19 1.11 -9.40
N ASP A 63 -9.89 1.61 -10.41
CA ASP A 63 -10.12 0.90 -11.68
C ASP A 63 -8.84 0.68 -12.47
N VAL A 64 -7.93 1.66 -12.50
CA VAL A 64 -6.62 1.52 -13.14
C VAL A 64 -5.80 0.45 -12.42
N MET A 65 -5.77 0.48 -11.09
CA MET A 65 -5.09 -0.55 -10.30
C MET A 65 -5.68 -1.93 -10.60
N ALA A 66 -7.01 -2.06 -10.55
CA ALA A 66 -7.68 -3.34 -10.83
C ALA A 66 -7.40 -3.88 -12.24
N ALA A 67 -7.31 -3.00 -13.24
CA ALA A 67 -6.99 -3.38 -14.62
C ALA A 67 -5.53 -3.88 -14.77
N ALA A 68 -4.61 -3.45 -13.91
CA ALA A 68 -3.22 -3.89 -13.92
C ALA A 68 -2.99 -5.24 -13.22
N ILE A 69 -3.88 -5.62 -12.29
CA ILE A 69 -3.74 -6.86 -11.49
C ILE A 69 -3.52 -8.10 -12.36
N PRO A 70 -4.29 -8.38 -13.43
CA PRO A 70 -4.07 -9.58 -14.25
C PRO A 70 -2.65 -9.71 -14.80
N LYS A 71 -2.04 -8.58 -15.21
CA LYS A 71 -0.65 -8.57 -15.71
C LYS A 71 0.35 -8.80 -14.58
N LEU A 72 0.14 -8.18 -13.43
CA LEU A 72 0.98 -8.41 -12.24
C LEU A 72 0.89 -9.85 -11.73
N MET A 73 -0.24 -10.53 -11.92
CA MET A 73 -0.44 -11.92 -11.49
C MET A 73 0.33 -12.95 -12.33
N GLU A 74 0.88 -12.54 -13.48
CA GLU A 74 1.87 -13.33 -14.24
C GLU A 74 3.20 -13.48 -13.46
N GLU A 75 3.46 -12.58 -12.51
CA GLU A 75 4.64 -12.59 -11.65
C GLU A 75 4.38 -13.25 -10.29
N ASN A 76 5.45 -13.57 -9.56
CA ASN A 76 5.35 -14.01 -8.16
C ASN A 76 5.30 -12.81 -7.21
N VAL A 77 4.16 -12.13 -7.16
CA VAL A 77 3.93 -10.94 -6.31
C VAL A 77 2.63 -11.07 -5.52
N GLN A 78 2.57 -10.35 -4.41
CA GLN A 78 1.36 -10.15 -3.61
C GLN A 78 0.86 -8.72 -3.73
N ILE A 79 -0.46 -8.54 -3.61
CA ILE A 79 -1.13 -7.24 -3.67
C ILE A 79 -2.08 -7.09 -2.48
N ILE A 80 -1.97 -5.97 -1.77
CA ILE A 80 -2.92 -5.56 -0.73
C ILE A 80 -3.62 -4.28 -1.19
N LEU A 81 -4.96 -4.28 -1.15
CA LEU A 81 -5.80 -3.16 -1.53
C LEU A 81 -6.63 -2.73 -0.31
N LEU A 82 -6.36 -1.55 0.26
CA LEU A 82 -7.08 -1.00 1.41
C LEU A 82 -7.86 0.26 1.01
N GLY A 83 -9.19 0.24 1.20
CA GLY A 83 -9.99 1.41 0.90
C GLY A 83 -11.50 1.17 0.97
N THR A 84 -12.26 2.25 1.04
CA THR A 84 -13.73 2.26 0.94
C THR A 84 -14.18 3.38 0.01
N GLY A 85 -15.39 3.26 -0.55
CA GLY A 85 -15.95 4.30 -1.42
C GLY A 85 -17.08 3.79 -2.30
N LYS A 86 -17.00 4.07 -3.61
CA LYS A 86 -18.06 3.67 -4.55
C LYS A 86 -18.11 2.14 -4.66
N LYS A 87 -19.30 1.57 -4.46
CA LYS A 87 -19.55 0.11 -4.47
C LYS A 87 -19.04 -0.62 -5.71
N LYS A 88 -19.02 0.04 -6.87
CA LYS A 88 -18.44 -0.54 -8.09
C LYS A 88 -16.95 -0.88 -7.93
N PHE A 89 -16.17 -0.01 -7.28
CA PHE A 89 -14.74 -0.21 -7.08
C PHE A 89 -14.45 -1.18 -5.93
N GLU A 90 -15.25 -1.13 -4.87
CA GLU A 90 -15.22 -2.15 -3.81
C GLU A 90 -15.39 -3.55 -4.39
N ARG A 91 -16.42 -3.73 -5.24
CA ARG A 91 -16.66 -5.00 -5.94
C ARG A 91 -15.49 -5.40 -6.85
N MET A 92 -14.91 -4.46 -7.60
CA MET A 92 -13.76 -4.76 -8.45
C MET A 92 -12.57 -5.31 -7.65
N PHE A 93 -12.28 -4.73 -6.49
CA PHE A 93 -11.20 -5.21 -5.61
C PHE A 93 -11.54 -6.57 -4.99
N GLN A 94 -12.77 -6.76 -4.51
CA GLN A 94 -13.22 -8.04 -3.96
C GLN A 94 -13.17 -9.16 -5.01
N SER A 95 -13.63 -8.89 -6.23
CA SER A 95 -13.56 -9.85 -7.34
C SER A 95 -12.11 -10.17 -7.74
N ALA A 96 -11.16 -9.24 -7.57
CA ALA A 96 -9.76 -9.52 -7.81
C ALA A 96 -9.19 -10.48 -6.74
N GLU A 97 -9.55 -10.30 -5.47
CA GLU A 97 -9.20 -11.25 -4.40
C GLU A 97 -9.80 -12.64 -4.65
N GLU A 98 -11.09 -12.72 -4.99
CA GLU A 98 -11.76 -13.99 -5.30
C GLU A 98 -11.08 -14.74 -6.46
N LYS A 99 -10.58 -14.00 -7.46
CA LYS A 99 -9.92 -14.56 -8.63
C LYS A 99 -8.48 -15.00 -8.36
N TYR A 100 -7.79 -14.35 -7.42
CA TYR A 100 -6.37 -14.58 -7.13
C TYR A 100 -6.13 -14.83 -5.63
N PRO A 101 -6.74 -15.89 -5.05
CA PRO A 101 -6.59 -16.18 -3.63
C PRO A 101 -5.13 -16.46 -3.28
N GLY A 102 -4.68 -15.95 -2.13
CA GLY A 102 -3.29 -16.08 -1.67
C GLY A 102 -2.29 -15.17 -2.40
N LYS A 103 -2.72 -14.40 -3.41
CA LYS A 103 -1.91 -13.35 -4.03
C LYS A 103 -2.51 -11.95 -3.85
N VAL A 104 -3.83 -11.82 -3.90
CA VAL A 104 -4.52 -10.53 -3.77
C VAL A 104 -5.36 -10.54 -2.50
N ARG A 105 -5.29 -9.45 -1.72
CA ARG A 105 -6.21 -9.19 -0.61
C ARG A 105 -6.86 -7.82 -0.74
N ALA A 106 -8.18 -7.78 -0.72
CA ALA A 106 -8.99 -6.57 -0.72
C ALA A 106 -9.62 -6.33 0.65
N VAL A 107 -9.12 -5.31 1.35
CA VAL A 107 -9.61 -4.88 2.65
C VAL A 107 -10.54 -3.68 2.48
N VAL A 108 -11.82 -3.97 2.25
CA VAL A 108 -12.87 -2.95 2.03
C VAL A 108 -13.43 -2.42 3.36
N LYS A 109 -12.58 -1.75 4.13
CA LYS A 109 -12.95 -1.11 5.41
C LYS A 109 -12.02 0.05 5.72
N PHE A 110 -12.49 0.98 6.55
CA PHE A 110 -11.59 1.94 7.19
C PHE A 110 -10.80 1.21 8.28
N ASN A 111 -9.47 1.21 8.17
CA ASN A 111 -8.59 0.56 9.14
C ASN A 111 -7.26 1.31 9.23
N ALA A 112 -7.19 2.31 10.12
CA ALA A 112 -5.98 3.08 10.33
C ALA A 112 -4.79 2.21 10.76
N PRO A 113 -4.89 1.32 11.78
CA PRO A 113 -3.79 0.42 12.14
C PRO A 113 -3.20 -0.35 10.96
N LEU A 114 -4.06 -0.92 10.09
CA LEU A 114 -3.59 -1.65 8.91
C LEU A 114 -2.91 -0.73 7.89
N ALA A 115 -3.33 0.53 7.76
CA ALA A 115 -2.64 1.47 6.88
C ALA A 115 -1.18 1.69 7.33
N HIS A 116 -0.92 1.81 8.63
CA HIS A 116 0.44 1.89 9.19
C HIS A 116 1.25 0.62 8.91
N GLN A 117 0.64 -0.55 9.14
CA GLN A 117 1.26 -1.85 8.85
C GLN A 117 1.62 -1.99 7.36
N ILE A 118 0.74 -1.53 6.47
CA ILE A 118 1.00 -1.50 5.02
C ILE A 118 2.18 -0.58 4.70
N MET A 119 2.26 0.63 5.25
CA MET A 119 3.40 1.52 5.03
C MET A 119 4.71 0.91 5.53
N ALA A 120 4.68 0.16 6.63
CA ALA A 120 5.88 -0.50 7.14
C ALA A 120 6.28 -1.76 6.35
N GLY A 121 5.31 -2.57 5.92
CA GLY A 121 5.57 -3.90 5.34
C GLY A 121 5.59 -3.96 3.81
N ALA A 122 5.00 -3.00 3.09
CA ALA A 122 4.98 -3.03 1.63
C ALA A 122 6.33 -2.64 1.02
N ASP A 123 6.68 -3.32 -0.07
CA ASP A 123 7.85 -2.99 -0.90
C ASP A 123 7.57 -1.83 -1.85
N LEU A 124 6.34 -1.78 -2.39
CA LEU A 124 5.91 -0.74 -3.31
C LEU A 124 4.52 -0.23 -2.93
N LEU A 125 4.38 1.08 -2.87
CA LEU A 125 3.08 1.75 -2.76
C LEU A 125 2.65 2.25 -4.14
N THR A 126 1.49 1.83 -4.60
CA THR A 126 0.90 2.29 -5.86
C THR A 126 -0.02 3.48 -5.63
N VAL A 127 0.20 4.54 -6.41
CA VAL A 127 -0.60 5.77 -6.36
C VAL A 127 -1.10 6.07 -7.78
N THR A 128 -2.18 5.40 -8.17
CA THR A 128 -2.78 5.47 -9.51
C THR A 128 -3.74 6.64 -9.70
N SER A 129 -3.55 7.72 -8.92
CA SER A 129 -4.44 8.88 -8.96
C SER A 129 -4.49 9.52 -10.34
N ARG A 130 -5.68 9.94 -10.76
CA ARG A 130 -5.90 10.77 -11.96
C ARG A 130 -5.53 12.23 -11.71
N PHE A 131 -5.69 12.70 -10.47
CA PHE A 131 -5.20 13.99 -10.00
C PHE A 131 -4.96 13.95 -8.49
N GLU A 132 -3.88 14.57 -8.04
CA GLU A 132 -3.48 14.57 -6.63
C GLU A 132 -3.02 15.98 -6.22
N PRO A 133 -3.84 16.77 -5.49
CA PRO A 133 -3.51 18.17 -5.18
C PRO A 133 -2.30 18.34 -4.25
N CYS A 134 -2.02 17.35 -3.41
CA CYS A 134 -0.93 17.35 -2.44
C CYS A 134 -0.41 15.93 -2.23
N GLY A 135 -1.34 14.98 -2.00
CA GLY A 135 -1.03 13.57 -1.79
C GLY A 135 -0.35 13.35 -0.45
N LEU A 136 -1.09 12.82 0.52
CA LEU A 136 -0.53 12.45 1.83
C LEU A 136 0.06 11.04 1.82
N ILE A 137 -0.50 10.16 0.99
CA ILE A 137 -0.19 8.73 1.02
C ILE A 137 1.25 8.45 0.58
N GLN A 138 1.76 9.18 -0.42
CA GLN A 138 3.14 9.03 -0.85
C GLN A 138 4.13 9.60 0.16
N LEU A 139 3.77 10.67 0.88
CA LEU A 139 4.59 11.22 1.97
C LEU A 139 4.69 10.23 3.13
N GLN A 140 3.58 9.57 3.45
CA GLN A 140 3.53 8.50 4.45
C GLN A 140 4.39 7.30 4.03
N GLY A 141 4.25 6.83 2.78
CA GLY A 141 5.09 5.77 2.22
C GLY A 141 6.58 6.09 2.29
N MET A 142 6.98 7.28 1.82
CA MET A 142 8.38 7.73 1.87
C MET A 142 8.91 7.82 3.30
N ARG A 143 8.11 8.29 4.26
CA ARG A 143 8.51 8.38 5.68
C ARG A 143 8.83 7.00 6.28
N TYR A 144 8.16 5.95 5.79
CA TYR A 144 8.33 4.55 6.19
C TYR A 144 9.30 3.78 5.26
N GLY A 145 9.98 4.48 4.34
CA GLY A 145 10.91 3.85 3.41
C GLY A 145 10.24 2.90 2.42
N THR A 146 8.98 3.13 2.07
CA THR A 146 8.28 2.41 0.99
C THR A 146 8.24 3.30 -0.26
N PRO A 147 9.01 2.95 -1.31
CA PRO A 147 8.98 3.63 -2.59
C PRO A 147 7.57 3.65 -3.20
N CYS A 148 7.27 4.73 -3.94
CA CYS A 148 5.98 4.93 -4.56
C CYS A 148 6.06 4.78 -6.08
N VAL A 149 5.22 3.93 -6.67
CA VAL A 149 4.95 3.89 -8.11
C VAL A 149 3.69 4.69 -8.37
N CYS A 150 3.86 5.89 -8.91
CA CYS A 150 2.78 6.87 -9.03
C CYS A 150 2.51 7.28 -10.48
N ALA A 151 1.28 7.70 -10.75
CA ALA A 151 0.98 8.43 -11.98
C ALA A 151 1.67 9.82 -11.95
N SER A 152 2.18 10.27 -13.09
CA SER A 152 2.82 11.59 -13.24
C SER A 152 1.79 12.73 -13.26
N THR A 153 1.15 13.01 -12.12
CA THR A 153 0.12 14.06 -12.00
C THR A 153 0.14 14.78 -10.65
N GLY A 154 -0.10 16.10 -10.67
CA GLY A 154 -0.26 16.92 -9.47
C GLY A 154 0.97 16.88 -8.53
N GLY A 155 0.74 16.95 -7.23
CA GLY A 155 1.80 16.95 -6.20
C GLY A 155 2.65 15.68 -6.13
N LEU A 156 2.30 14.63 -6.90
CA LEU A 156 3.16 13.45 -7.08
C LEU A 156 4.41 13.81 -7.87
N VAL A 157 4.31 14.69 -8.86
CA VAL A 157 5.45 15.19 -9.66
C VAL A 157 6.40 16.02 -8.80
N ASP A 158 5.87 16.79 -7.85
CA ASP A 158 6.67 17.66 -6.98
C ASP A 158 7.38 16.90 -5.84
N THR A 159 6.89 15.70 -5.48
CA THR A 159 7.37 14.95 -4.30
C THR A 159 8.13 13.66 -4.65
N ILE A 160 8.02 13.18 -5.88
CA ILE A 160 8.75 12.02 -6.41
C ILE A 160 9.55 12.51 -7.61
N ILE A 161 10.83 12.83 -7.36
CA ILE A 161 11.79 13.31 -8.36
C ILE A 161 12.50 12.08 -8.95
N GLU A 162 12.70 12.06 -10.28
CA GLU A 162 13.47 11.02 -11.00
C GLU A 162 14.88 10.79 -10.43
#